data_AF-A0A938S9P1-F1
#
_entry.id   AF-A0A938S9P1-F1
#
_cell.length_a   1.000
_cell.length_b   1.000
_cell.length_c   1.000
_cell.angle_alpha   90.00
_cell.angle_beta   90.00
_cell.angle_gamma   90.00
#
_symmetry.space_group_name_H-M   'P 1'
#
loop_
_entity.id
_entity.type
_entity.pdbx_description
1 polymer ?
#
loop_
_entity_poly.entity_id
_entity_poly.type
_entity_poly.pdbx_seq_one_letter_code
_entity_poly.pdbx_strand_id
1 'polypeptide(L)'
;MKRDRSSARMVRLDVIAPVAILTTLLLPLFISTTGGSQTMTVAPDPSKHPRLFFSRDGIPQLREKVRHGTPKWIYETHISHCKALLATLNLADRRWAAVLDQKPSWDNARDILDLSLAYVISGDATYRAPAVAALMRVCEWPTWYVGYEPNRAVLLQAAAIAYDMLHAELGAEQRQRVGAKIAFECEEMSKFLLGEGRGSIRKSSSMAPRTYAPFGVAAIALKGEYPKADEWIRLARESVPAWVDCALDDDGGFYYSSEACYNTLALNYVLGFYIAYRRLTGENLCDTPKL
;
A
#
# COMPACT_ATOMS: atom_id res chain seq x y z
N MET A 1 -3.98 -44.06 13.29
CA MET A 1 -4.38 -43.10 12.25
C MET A 1 -3.50 -41.85 12.39
N LYS A 2 -2.35 -41.80 11.71
CA LYS A 2 -1.41 -40.67 11.77
C LYS A 2 -1.92 -39.56 10.85
N ARG A 3 -2.13 -38.35 11.39
CA ARG A 3 -2.48 -37.17 10.59
C ARG A 3 -1.23 -36.68 9.88
N ASP A 4 -1.23 -36.79 8.57
CA ASP A 4 -0.26 -36.18 7.67
C ASP A 4 -0.39 -34.65 7.77
N ARG A 5 0.66 -34.00 8.27
CA ARG A 5 0.83 -32.54 8.29
C ARG A 5 1.97 -32.21 7.33
N SER A 6 1.73 -32.36 6.03
CA SER A 6 2.65 -31.90 5.00
C SER A 6 1.91 -31.22 3.85
N SER A 7 1.36 -30.04 4.14
CA SER A 7 1.02 -29.07 3.09
C SER A 7 1.36 -27.68 3.60
N ALA A 8 2.66 -27.42 3.74
CA ALA A 8 3.16 -26.06 3.71
C ALA A 8 2.78 -25.48 2.34
N ARG A 9 1.71 -24.69 2.29
CA ARG A 9 1.37 -23.87 1.12
C ARG A 9 2.50 -22.89 0.92
N MET A 10 3.40 -23.23 0.00
CA MET A 10 4.38 -22.34 -0.57
C MET A 10 3.66 -21.05 -1.01
N VAL A 11 3.92 -19.95 -0.31
CA VAL A 11 3.43 -18.62 -0.68
C VAL A 11 4.06 -18.29 -2.02
N ARG A 12 3.27 -18.25 -3.09
CA ARG A 12 3.77 -17.88 -4.41
C ARG A 12 4.34 -16.44 -4.34
N LEU A 13 5.62 -16.29 -4.69
CA LEU A 13 6.32 -15.01 -4.82
C LEU A 13 5.61 -14.04 -5.76
N ASP A 14 4.82 -14.59 -6.69
CA ASP A 14 3.98 -13.88 -7.65
C ASP A 14 3.04 -12.87 -6.98
N VAL A 15 2.72 -13.02 -5.68
CA VAL A 15 1.81 -12.15 -4.94
C VAL A 15 2.47 -10.90 -4.34
N ILE A 16 3.80 -10.92 -4.15
CA ILE A 16 4.56 -9.83 -3.49
C ILE A 16 4.84 -8.64 -4.46
N ALA A 17 4.67 -8.86 -5.76
CA ALA A 17 5.10 -7.94 -6.82
C ALA A 17 4.54 -6.49 -6.81
N PRO A 18 3.27 -6.16 -6.48
CA PRO A 18 2.72 -4.82 -6.79
C PRO A 18 3.16 -3.76 -5.79
N VAL A 19 3.17 -4.11 -4.50
CA VAL A 19 3.71 -3.24 -3.43
C VAL A 19 5.23 -3.14 -3.60
N ALA A 20 5.90 -4.22 -4.00
CA ALA A 20 7.31 -4.19 -4.35
C ALA A 20 7.58 -3.32 -5.59
N ILE A 21 6.72 -3.27 -6.61
CA ILE A 21 6.90 -2.41 -7.80
C ILE A 21 6.77 -0.94 -7.43
N LEU A 22 5.79 -0.52 -6.61
CA LEU A 22 5.75 0.86 -6.11
C LEU A 22 6.99 1.19 -5.28
N THR A 23 7.35 0.34 -4.30
CA THR A 23 8.53 0.58 -3.46
C THR A 23 9.83 0.55 -4.25
N THR A 24 9.96 -0.27 -5.30
CA THR A 24 11.17 -0.41 -6.16
C THR A 24 11.24 0.64 -7.27
N LEU A 25 10.11 1.14 -7.80
CA LEU A 25 10.08 2.30 -8.69
C LEU A 25 10.42 3.58 -7.93
N LEU A 26 10.06 3.64 -6.65
CA LEU A 26 10.25 4.81 -5.80
C LEU A 26 11.58 4.80 -5.02
N LEU A 27 12.15 3.65 -4.68
CA LEU A 27 13.43 3.57 -3.93
C LEU A 27 14.58 4.33 -4.62
N PRO A 28 14.82 4.16 -5.94
CA PRO A 28 15.85 4.91 -6.66
C PRO A 28 15.56 6.42 -6.75
N LEU A 29 14.33 6.86 -6.43
CA LEU A 29 13.96 8.27 -6.41
C LEU A 29 14.33 8.96 -5.09
N PHE A 30 14.57 8.19 -4.03
CA PHE A 30 14.94 8.70 -2.71
C PHE A 30 16.42 8.49 -2.37
N ILE A 31 17.10 7.59 -3.07
CA ILE A 31 18.55 7.38 -2.99
C ILE A 31 19.23 8.16 -4.13
N SER A 32 19.18 9.49 -4.09
CA SER A 32 20.16 10.30 -4.84
C SER A 32 21.41 10.44 -3.98
N THR A 33 22.28 9.44 -4.08
CA THR A 33 23.68 9.57 -3.66
C THR A 33 24.42 10.37 -4.71
N THR A 34 24.61 11.67 -4.45
CA THR A 34 25.81 12.50 -4.72
C THR A 34 25.43 13.96 -4.99
N GLY A 35 25.93 14.86 -4.12
CA GLY A 35 26.25 16.24 -4.49
C GLY A 35 25.10 17.16 -4.84
N GLY A 36 24.30 17.55 -3.85
CA GLY A 36 23.37 18.67 -4.01
C GLY A 36 22.49 18.85 -2.80
N SER A 37 22.85 19.79 -1.93
CA SER A 37 21.95 20.32 -0.91
C SER A 37 20.78 21.03 -1.60
N GLN A 38 19.75 20.26 -1.97
CA GLN A 38 18.40 20.77 -2.12
C GLN A 38 17.52 20.02 -1.15
N THR A 39 17.41 20.62 0.03
CA THR A 39 16.32 20.45 0.97
C THR A 39 14.97 20.48 0.24
N MET A 40 14.42 19.30 -0.08
CA MET A 40 12.97 19.18 -0.22
C MET A 40 12.35 19.18 1.18
N THR A 41 12.41 20.33 1.86
CA THR A 41 11.86 20.57 3.21
C THR A 41 10.53 21.33 3.14
N VAL A 42 9.68 21.01 2.17
CA VAL A 42 8.29 21.43 2.21
C VAL A 42 7.46 20.16 2.24
N ALA A 43 6.92 19.84 3.41
CA ALA A 43 5.89 18.84 3.55
C ALA A 43 4.77 19.17 2.54
N PRO A 44 4.30 18.20 1.72
CA PRO A 44 3.24 18.43 0.78
C PRO A 44 2.00 18.89 1.54
N ASP A 45 1.30 19.86 0.97
CA ASP A 45 0.02 20.32 1.48
C ASP A 45 -0.91 19.11 1.70
N PRO A 46 -1.33 18.83 2.94
CA PRO A 46 -2.18 17.68 3.25
C PRO A 46 -3.61 17.83 2.71
N SER A 47 -3.93 18.88 1.96
CA SER A 47 -5.18 18.97 1.18
C SER A 47 -5.00 18.60 -0.30
N LYS A 48 -3.75 18.39 -0.76
CA LYS A 48 -3.44 18.10 -2.16
C LYS A 48 -3.12 16.63 -2.36
N HIS A 49 -3.67 16.08 -3.45
CA HIS A 49 -3.39 14.72 -3.91
C HIS A 49 -2.75 14.74 -5.31
N PRO A 50 -1.90 13.74 -5.65
CA PRO A 50 -1.41 12.68 -4.77
C PRO A 50 -0.41 13.22 -3.73
N ARG A 51 -0.25 12.53 -2.60
CA ARG A 51 0.68 12.92 -1.52
C ARG A 51 1.50 11.75 -0.95
N LEU A 52 0.98 10.52 -1.02
CA LEU A 52 1.56 9.37 -0.33
C LEU A 52 2.97 9.06 -0.81
N PHE A 53 3.19 9.06 -2.12
CA PHE A 53 4.48 8.64 -2.69
C PHE A 53 5.13 9.67 -3.60
N PHE A 54 4.31 10.53 -4.20
CA PHE A 54 4.72 11.63 -5.05
C PHE A 54 3.67 12.73 -4.97
N SER A 55 4.04 13.94 -5.35
CA SER A 55 3.09 15.04 -5.50
C SER A 55 2.57 15.09 -6.93
N ARG A 56 1.45 15.78 -7.13
CA ARG A 56 0.97 16.12 -8.49
C ARG A 56 2.05 16.78 -9.34
N ASP A 57 2.77 17.74 -8.76
CA ASP A 57 3.86 18.45 -9.44
C ASP A 57 5.09 17.57 -9.71
N GLY A 58 5.19 16.42 -9.02
CA GLY A 58 6.23 15.41 -9.21
C GLY A 58 6.01 14.47 -10.39
N ILE A 59 4.78 14.41 -10.93
CA ILE A 59 4.41 13.46 -12.00
C ILE A 59 5.22 13.68 -13.28
N PRO A 60 5.45 14.92 -13.77
CA PRO A 60 6.28 15.13 -14.96
C PRO A 60 7.70 14.57 -14.82
N GLN A 61 8.34 14.70 -13.65
CA GLN A 61 9.68 14.12 -13.46
C GLN A 61 9.63 12.60 -13.39
N LEU A 62 8.58 12.00 -12.81
CA LEU A 62 8.39 10.54 -12.84
C LEU A 62 8.26 10.03 -14.29
N ARG A 63 7.47 10.73 -15.11
CA ARG A 63 7.29 10.42 -16.53
C ARG A 63 8.59 10.45 -17.33
N GLU A 64 9.47 11.40 -17.01
CA GLU A 64 10.78 11.44 -17.65
C GLU A 64 11.67 10.29 -17.16
N LYS A 65 11.69 10.00 -15.85
CA LYS A 65 12.54 8.95 -15.29
C LYS A 65 12.22 7.56 -15.86
N VAL A 66 10.94 7.24 -16.08
CA VAL A 66 10.54 5.94 -16.66
C VAL A 66 10.89 5.79 -18.15
N ARG A 67 11.58 6.76 -18.77
CA ARG A 67 12.07 6.65 -20.16
C ARG A 67 13.47 6.07 -20.27
N HIS A 68 14.22 5.94 -19.17
CA HIS A 68 15.62 5.52 -19.19
C HIS A 68 15.96 4.50 -18.10
N GLY A 69 17.02 3.71 -18.32
CA GLY A 69 17.64 2.83 -17.33
C GLY A 69 16.71 1.82 -16.65
N THR A 70 17.01 1.49 -15.40
CA THR A 70 16.21 0.57 -14.56
C THR A 70 14.74 1.01 -14.41
N PRO A 71 14.41 2.29 -14.18
CA PRO A 71 13.00 2.72 -14.11
C PRO A 71 12.20 2.43 -15.38
N LYS A 72 12.81 2.57 -16.56
CA LYS A 72 12.16 2.19 -17.84
C LYS A 72 11.81 0.71 -17.87
N TRP A 73 12.77 -0.16 -17.57
CA TRP A 73 12.54 -1.60 -17.60
C TRP A 73 11.44 -2.03 -16.62
N ILE A 74 11.43 -1.48 -15.40
CA ILE A 74 10.38 -1.77 -14.42
C ILE A 74 9.01 -1.29 -14.95
N TYR A 75 8.95 -0.07 -15.48
CA TYR A 75 7.71 0.51 -15.98
C TYR A 75 7.18 -0.20 -17.24
N GLU A 76 8.05 -0.61 -18.17
CA GLU A 76 7.66 -1.39 -19.34
C GLU A 76 7.11 -2.77 -18.96
N THR A 77 7.73 -3.41 -17.96
CA THR A 77 7.21 -4.66 -17.37
C THR A 77 5.82 -4.45 -16.76
N HIS A 78 5.65 -3.36 -16.00
CA HIS A 78 4.38 -2.97 -15.41
C HIS A 78 3.28 -2.74 -16.47
N ILE A 79 3.58 -1.96 -17.51
CA ILE A 79 2.63 -1.65 -18.58
C ILE A 79 2.28 -2.90 -19.40
N SER A 80 3.25 -3.79 -19.64
CA SER A 80 2.97 -5.08 -20.30
C SER A 80 1.95 -5.89 -19.50
N HIS A 81 2.11 -5.96 -18.17
CA HIS A 81 1.13 -6.59 -17.29
C HIS A 81 -0.25 -5.90 -17.36
N CYS A 82 -0.28 -4.57 -17.30
CA CYS A 82 -1.53 -3.81 -17.34
C CYS A 82 -2.30 -4.00 -18.67
N LYS A 83 -1.59 -4.16 -19.80
CA LYS A 83 -2.21 -4.47 -21.09
C LYS A 83 -2.90 -5.85 -21.06
N ALA A 84 -2.24 -6.85 -20.50
CA ALA A 84 -2.82 -8.19 -20.34
C ALA A 84 -4.01 -8.18 -19.37
N LEU A 85 -3.91 -7.41 -18.29
CA LEU A 85 -5.00 -7.19 -17.35
C LEU A 85 -6.21 -6.55 -18.04
N LEU A 86 -6.03 -5.46 -18.79
CA LEU A 86 -7.13 -4.80 -19.51
C LEU A 86 -7.85 -5.73 -20.49
N ALA A 87 -7.11 -6.62 -21.17
CA ALA A 87 -7.69 -7.58 -22.10
C ALA A 87 -8.59 -8.63 -21.43
N THR A 88 -8.42 -8.86 -20.12
CA THR A 88 -9.12 -9.91 -19.36
C THR A 88 -9.99 -9.37 -18.23
N LEU A 89 -9.96 -8.06 -17.97
CA LEU A 89 -10.70 -7.44 -16.88
C LEU A 89 -12.20 -7.54 -17.11
N ASN A 90 -12.88 -8.26 -16.22
CA ASN A 90 -14.33 -8.34 -16.17
C ASN A 90 -14.82 -8.00 -14.76
N LEU A 91 -15.31 -6.77 -14.56
CA LEU A 91 -15.82 -6.32 -13.25
C LEU A 91 -17.17 -6.95 -12.87
N ALA A 92 -17.79 -7.74 -13.75
CA ALA A 92 -18.96 -8.56 -13.42
C ALA A 92 -18.57 -9.97 -12.93
N ASP A 93 -17.28 -10.32 -12.95
CA ASP A 93 -16.80 -11.59 -12.38
C ASP A 93 -17.10 -11.66 -10.88
N ARG A 94 -17.38 -12.87 -10.39
CA ARG A 94 -17.66 -13.17 -8.99
C ARG A 94 -16.61 -12.58 -8.04
N ARG A 95 -15.32 -12.55 -8.43
CA ARG A 95 -14.27 -11.97 -7.58
C ARG A 95 -14.45 -10.49 -7.26
N TRP A 96 -15.20 -9.77 -8.09
CA TRP A 96 -15.49 -8.34 -7.92
C TRP A 96 -16.83 -8.08 -7.21
N ALA A 97 -17.70 -9.08 -7.12
CA ALA A 97 -19.05 -8.93 -6.57
C ALA A 97 -19.08 -8.89 -5.04
N ALA A 98 -18.16 -9.59 -4.37
CA ALA A 98 -18.09 -9.64 -2.91
C ALA A 98 -16.71 -10.11 -2.43
N VAL A 99 -16.50 -10.02 -1.12
CA VAL A 99 -15.39 -10.70 -0.47
C VAL A 99 -15.59 -12.22 -0.56
N LEU A 100 -14.64 -12.92 -1.17
CA LEU A 100 -14.67 -14.39 -1.29
C LEU A 100 -13.64 -15.04 -0.36
N ASP A 101 -12.37 -14.94 -0.74
CA ASP A 101 -11.22 -15.52 -0.07
C ASP A 101 -9.98 -14.65 -0.34
N GLN A 102 -8.84 -15.09 0.22
CA GLN A 102 -7.63 -14.27 0.26
C GLN A 102 -7.11 -13.94 -1.14
N LYS A 103 -7.00 -14.94 -2.01
CA LYS A 103 -6.34 -14.77 -3.31
C LYS A 103 -7.07 -13.76 -4.20
N PRO A 104 -8.38 -13.86 -4.46
CA PRO A 104 -9.09 -12.90 -5.29
C PRO A 104 -9.11 -11.50 -4.69
N SER A 105 -9.15 -11.36 -3.36
CA SER A 105 -9.05 -10.06 -2.71
C SER A 105 -7.69 -9.40 -2.96
N TRP A 106 -6.62 -10.19 -2.94
CA TRP A 106 -5.26 -9.73 -3.26
C TRP A 106 -5.08 -9.43 -4.75
N ASP A 107 -5.68 -10.24 -5.63
CA ASP A 107 -5.69 -9.99 -7.07
C ASP A 107 -6.45 -8.68 -7.38
N ASN A 108 -7.60 -8.41 -6.75
CA ASN A 108 -8.32 -7.15 -6.91
C ASN A 108 -7.52 -5.93 -6.42
N ALA A 109 -6.84 -6.06 -5.26
CA ALA A 109 -5.98 -5.01 -4.73
C ALA A 109 -4.84 -4.66 -5.70
N ARG A 110 -4.22 -5.69 -6.31
CA ARG A 110 -3.22 -5.53 -7.37
C ARG A 110 -3.79 -4.82 -8.58
N ASP A 111 -4.90 -5.32 -9.13
CA ASP A 111 -5.48 -4.77 -10.34
C ASP A 111 -5.81 -3.27 -10.19
N ILE A 112 -6.33 -2.87 -9.02
CA ILE A 112 -6.60 -1.47 -8.69
C ILE A 112 -5.32 -0.64 -8.71
N LEU A 113 -4.26 -1.10 -8.04
CA LEU A 113 -2.96 -0.40 -8.01
C LEU A 113 -2.34 -0.29 -9.39
N ASP A 114 -2.36 -1.39 -10.14
CA ASP A 114 -1.67 -1.49 -11.42
C ASP A 114 -2.28 -0.57 -12.46
N LEU A 115 -3.61 -0.58 -12.57
CA LEU A 115 -4.34 0.33 -13.45
C LEU A 115 -4.19 1.80 -13.02
N SER A 116 -4.20 2.07 -11.71
CA SER A 116 -4.03 3.44 -11.19
C SER A 116 -2.66 4.01 -11.52
N LEU A 117 -1.60 3.24 -11.27
CA LEU A 117 -0.22 3.65 -11.55
C LEU A 117 0.02 3.77 -13.06
N ALA A 118 -0.50 2.82 -13.85
CA ALA A 118 -0.42 2.87 -15.30
C ALA A 118 -1.03 4.17 -15.83
N TYR A 119 -2.23 4.55 -15.37
CA TYR A 119 -2.85 5.82 -15.73
C TYR A 119 -2.01 7.03 -15.32
N VAL A 120 -1.60 7.13 -14.05
CA VAL A 120 -0.90 8.32 -13.54
C VAL A 120 0.39 8.57 -14.31
N ILE A 121 1.19 7.53 -14.53
CA ILE A 121 2.48 7.66 -15.22
C ILE A 121 2.27 7.85 -16.72
N SER A 122 1.48 7.02 -17.40
CA SER A 122 1.32 7.16 -18.86
C SER A 122 0.52 8.41 -19.28
N GLY A 123 -0.46 8.81 -18.46
CA GLY A 123 -1.53 9.72 -18.87
C GLY A 123 -2.54 9.10 -19.83
N ASP A 124 -2.45 7.80 -20.12
CA ASP A 124 -3.30 7.09 -21.08
C ASP A 124 -4.68 6.81 -20.48
N ALA A 125 -5.69 7.44 -21.08
CA ALA A 125 -7.08 7.36 -20.63
C ALA A 125 -7.67 5.94 -20.67
N THR A 126 -7.05 5.00 -21.40
CA THR A 126 -7.49 3.59 -21.43
C THR A 126 -7.41 2.91 -20.06
N TYR A 127 -6.47 3.33 -19.19
CA TYR A 127 -6.36 2.81 -17.81
C TYR A 127 -7.26 3.56 -16.82
N ARG A 128 -7.62 4.82 -17.12
CA ARG A 128 -8.36 5.72 -16.20
C ARG A 128 -9.70 5.14 -15.76
N ALA A 129 -10.59 4.87 -16.73
CA ALA A 129 -11.94 4.42 -16.44
C ALA A 129 -11.97 3.03 -15.76
N PRO A 130 -11.18 2.04 -16.21
CA PRO A 130 -11.02 0.77 -15.51
C PRO A 130 -10.51 0.91 -14.07
N ALA A 131 -9.50 1.76 -13.82
CA ALA A 131 -8.97 1.98 -12.48
C ALA A 131 -10.03 2.55 -11.52
N VAL A 132 -10.74 3.59 -11.96
CA VAL A 132 -11.84 4.18 -11.18
C VAL A 132 -12.96 3.16 -10.94
N ALA A 133 -13.37 2.42 -11.98
CA ALA A 133 -14.44 1.43 -11.86
C ALA A 133 -14.07 0.27 -10.92
N ALA A 134 -12.84 -0.21 -10.96
CA ALA A 134 -12.34 -1.26 -10.06
C ALA A 134 -12.30 -0.78 -8.60
N LEU A 135 -11.82 0.45 -8.35
CA LEU A 135 -11.81 1.04 -7.01
C LEU A 135 -13.23 1.23 -6.46
N MET A 136 -14.14 1.76 -7.28
CA MET A 136 -15.55 1.94 -6.89
C MET A 136 -16.22 0.58 -6.61
N ARG A 137 -15.87 -0.45 -7.37
CA ARG A 137 -16.44 -1.80 -7.22
C ARG A 137 -16.11 -2.44 -5.87
N VAL A 138 -14.87 -2.31 -5.39
CA VAL A 138 -14.53 -2.84 -4.05
C VAL A 138 -15.13 -1.98 -2.93
N CYS A 139 -15.50 -0.73 -3.21
CA CYS A 139 -16.22 0.10 -2.26
C CYS A 139 -17.69 -0.29 -2.07
N GLU A 140 -18.23 -1.19 -2.90
CA GLU A 140 -19.58 -1.74 -2.73
C GLU A 140 -19.61 -2.90 -1.73
N TRP A 141 -18.45 -3.45 -1.39
CA TRP A 141 -18.37 -4.59 -0.48
C TRP A 141 -18.67 -4.16 0.96
N PRO A 142 -19.43 -4.97 1.73
CA PRO A 142 -19.79 -4.62 3.11
C PRO A 142 -18.55 -4.49 4.01
N THR A 143 -17.54 -5.31 3.80
CA THR A 143 -16.24 -5.22 4.47
C THR A 143 -15.11 -5.63 3.50
N TRP A 144 -13.85 -5.33 3.83
CA TRP A 144 -12.66 -5.90 3.19
C TRP A 144 -12.02 -7.02 4.04
N TYR A 145 -12.67 -7.44 5.12
CA TYR A 145 -12.19 -8.53 5.97
C TYR A 145 -12.31 -9.90 5.32
N VAL A 146 -11.18 -10.62 5.26
CA VAL A 146 -11.09 -11.97 4.66
C VAL A 146 -10.50 -12.95 5.67
N GLY A 147 -11.24 -13.23 6.74
CA GLY A 147 -10.87 -14.22 7.77
C GLY A 147 -9.56 -13.93 8.54
N TYR A 148 -8.87 -12.83 8.23
CA TYR A 148 -7.54 -12.48 8.71
C TYR A 148 -7.23 -11.01 8.42
N GLU A 149 -6.78 -10.26 9.43
CA GLU A 149 -6.63 -8.80 9.36
C GLU A 149 -5.54 -8.32 8.39
N PRO A 150 -4.37 -8.98 8.28
CA PRO A 150 -3.43 -8.68 7.20
C PRO A 150 -4.04 -8.78 5.80
N ASN A 151 -5.09 -9.59 5.58
CA ASN A 151 -5.77 -9.62 4.28
C ASN A 151 -6.62 -8.37 4.05
N ARG A 152 -7.31 -7.87 5.08
CA ARG A 152 -8.02 -6.57 5.03
C ARG A 152 -7.02 -5.45 4.73
N ALA A 153 -5.88 -5.47 5.40
CA ALA A 153 -4.84 -4.47 5.28
C ALA A 153 -4.30 -4.33 3.84
N VAL A 154 -4.17 -5.43 3.09
CA VAL A 154 -3.75 -5.41 1.68
C VAL A 154 -4.69 -4.57 0.81
N LEU A 155 -5.99 -4.85 0.89
CA LEU A 155 -6.97 -4.13 0.08
C LEU A 155 -7.14 -2.68 0.58
N LEU A 156 -7.05 -2.46 1.90
CA LEU A 156 -7.08 -1.15 2.52
C LEU A 156 -5.96 -0.24 1.99
N GLN A 157 -4.72 -0.73 1.99
CA GLN A 157 -3.59 0.02 1.45
C GLN A 157 -3.74 0.25 -0.05
N ALA A 158 -4.11 -0.76 -0.83
CA ALA A 158 -4.30 -0.61 -2.27
C ALA A 158 -5.35 0.46 -2.62
N ALA A 159 -6.50 0.42 -1.95
CA ALA A 159 -7.58 1.39 -2.14
C ALA A 159 -7.17 2.81 -1.72
N ALA A 160 -6.44 2.96 -0.61
CA ALA A 160 -5.94 4.27 -0.18
C ALA A 160 -4.92 4.87 -1.15
N ILE A 161 -4.01 4.05 -1.66
CA ILE A 161 -3.02 4.46 -2.65
C ILE A 161 -3.68 4.84 -3.97
N ALA A 162 -4.67 4.06 -4.43
CA ALA A 162 -5.44 4.38 -5.62
C ALA A 162 -6.31 5.63 -5.43
N TYR A 163 -6.93 5.81 -4.25
CA TYR A 163 -7.66 7.03 -3.89
C TYR A 163 -6.76 8.26 -4.01
N ASP A 164 -5.56 8.20 -3.43
CA ASP A 164 -4.57 9.27 -3.51
C ASP A 164 -4.15 9.58 -4.96
N MET A 165 -3.88 8.55 -5.75
CA MET A 165 -3.47 8.68 -7.15
C MET A 165 -4.59 9.22 -8.06
N LEU A 166 -5.81 8.73 -7.87
CA LEU A 166 -6.97 9.01 -8.73
C LEU A 166 -7.85 10.15 -8.20
N HIS A 167 -7.50 10.80 -7.09
CA HIS A 167 -8.36 11.75 -6.39
C HIS A 167 -8.97 12.84 -7.28
N ALA A 168 -8.21 13.35 -8.25
CA ALA A 168 -8.69 14.37 -9.19
C ALA A 168 -9.62 13.81 -10.28
N GLU A 169 -9.54 12.51 -10.55
CA GLU A 169 -10.41 11.81 -11.51
C GLU A 169 -11.72 11.36 -10.88
N LEU A 170 -11.74 11.22 -9.55
CA LEU A 170 -12.95 10.95 -8.77
C LEU A 170 -13.77 12.24 -8.67
N GLY A 171 -15.04 12.20 -9.09
CA GLY A 171 -16.00 13.26 -8.80
C GLY A 171 -16.24 13.42 -7.29
N ALA A 172 -16.90 14.50 -6.85
CA ALA A 172 -17.11 14.77 -5.43
C ALA A 172 -17.82 13.61 -4.69
N GLU A 173 -18.86 13.04 -5.30
CA GLU A 173 -19.59 11.89 -4.76
C GLU A 173 -18.70 10.64 -4.67
N GLN A 174 -17.91 10.36 -5.71
CA GLN A 174 -17.00 9.22 -5.73
C GLN A 174 -15.91 9.38 -4.67
N ARG A 175 -15.36 10.60 -4.50
CA ARG A 175 -14.40 10.88 -3.44
C ARG A 175 -14.97 10.61 -2.06
N GLN A 176 -16.18 11.13 -1.80
CA GLN A 176 -16.87 10.88 -0.53
C GLN A 176 -17.09 9.39 -0.29
N ARG A 177 -17.54 8.63 -1.31
CA ARG A 177 -17.79 7.19 -1.19
C ARG A 177 -16.52 6.40 -0.92
N VAL A 178 -15.44 6.67 -1.65
CA VAL A 178 -14.15 5.98 -1.45
C VAL A 178 -13.53 6.37 -0.10
N GLY A 179 -13.49 7.66 0.22
CA GLY A 179 -12.96 8.15 1.50
C GLY A 179 -13.71 7.58 2.70
N ALA A 180 -15.05 7.56 2.65
CA ALA A 180 -15.87 6.95 3.70
C ALA A 180 -15.64 5.43 3.82
N LYS A 181 -15.43 4.72 2.69
CA LYS A 181 -15.12 3.30 2.73
C LYS A 181 -13.76 3.02 3.35
N ILE A 182 -12.72 3.78 2.98
CA ILE A 182 -11.39 3.66 3.59
C ILE A 182 -11.49 3.95 5.10
N ALA A 183 -12.21 5.00 5.49
CA ALA A 183 -12.39 5.36 6.89
C ALA A 183 -13.11 4.27 7.70
N PHE A 184 -14.14 3.65 7.13
CA PHE A 184 -14.83 2.50 7.73
C PHE A 184 -13.87 1.33 8.00
N GLU A 185 -13.01 0.99 7.03
CA GLU A 185 -12.07 -0.12 7.19
C GLU A 185 -10.90 0.24 8.12
N CYS A 186 -10.50 1.51 8.18
CA CYS A 186 -9.58 2.02 9.19
C CYS A 186 -10.18 1.91 10.61
N GLU A 187 -11.45 2.24 10.80
CA GLU A 187 -12.13 2.11 12.09
C GLU A 187 -12.21 0.64 12.55
N GLU A 188 -12.54 -0.27 11.64
CA GLU A 188 -12.56 -1.70 11.95
C GLU A 188 -11.15 -2.23 12.27
N MET A 189 -10.14 -1.77 11.52
CA MET A 189 -8.75 -2.10 11.79
C MET A 189 -8.28 -1.52 13.13
N SER A 190 -8.68 -0.29 13.49
CA SER A 190 -8.25 0.33 14.75
C SER A 190 -8.79 -0.43 15.97
N LYS A 191 -10.04 -0.92 15.92
CA LYS A 191 -10.61 -1.78 16.96
C LYS A 191 -9.77 -3.04 17.16
N PHE A 192 -9.33 -3.67 16.06
CA PHE A 192 -8.44 -4.82 16.13
C PHE A 192 -7.08 -4.46 16.74
N LEU A 193 -6.44 -3.40 16.25
CA LEU A 193 -5.11 -2.98 16.69
C LEU A 193 -5.06 -2.56 18.16
N LEU A 194 -6.10 -1.88 18.65
CA LEU A 194 -6.23 -1.43 20.04
C LEU A 194 -6.71 -2.52 21.00
N GLY A 195 -7.02 -3.72 20.50
CA GLY A 195 -7.45 -4.85 21.34
C GLY A 195 -8.93 -4.83 21.73
N GLU A 196 -9.73 -3.93 21.16
CA GLU A 196 -11.19 -3.95 21.27
C GLU A 196 -11.83 -5.07 20.41
N GLY A 197 -11.04 -5.71 19.54
CA GLY A 197 -11.39 -6.88 18.72
C GLY A 197 -10.77 -8.22 19.16
N ARG A 198 -10.77 -9.24 18.27
CA ARG A 198 -10.30 -10.62 18.55
C ARG A 198 -8.78 -10.79 18.76
N GLY A 199 -8.02 -9.74 19.09
CA GLY A 199 -6.65 -9.85 19.55
C GLY A 199 -5.79 -8.61 19.27
N SER A 200 -5.10 -8.11 20.30
CA SER A 200 -4.04 -7.12 20.13
C SER A 200 -2.83 -7.74 19.41
N ILE A 201 -2.25 -7.05 18.43
CA ILE A 201 -1.05 -7.54 17.77
C ILE A 201 0.17 -7.27 18.64
N ARG A 202 0.90 -8.34 19.00
CA ARG A 202 2.19 -8.21 19.69
C ARG A 202 3.21 -7.50 18.79
N LYS A 203 4.03 -6.64 19.39
CA LYS A 203 5.10 -5.88 18.71
C LYS A 203 6.16 -6.75 18.03
N SER A 204 6.25 -8.05 18.35
CA SER A 204 7.14 -9.00 17.66
C SER A 204 6.45 -9.82 16.56
N SER A 205 5.12 -9.73 16.43
CA SER A 205 4.35 -10.54 15.48
C SER A 205 4.65 -10.14 14.04
N SER A 206 4.73 -11.13 13.14
CA SER A 206 4.75 -10.88 11.69
C SER A 206 3.49 -10.18 11.18
N MET A 207 2.39 -10.16 11.95
CA MET A 207 1.16 -9.45 11.58
C MET A 207 1.29 -7.93 11.73
N ALA A 208 2.11 -7.47 12.68
CA ALA A 208 2.22 -6.05 13.03
C ALA A 208 2.60 -5.18 11.82
N PRO A 209 3.69 -5.44 11.08
CA PRO A 209 4.05 -4.61 9.93
C PRO A 209 3.00 -4.71 8.82
N ARG A 210 2.34 -5.89 8.69
CA ARG A 210 1.30 -6.15 7.69
C ARG A 210 -0.07 -5.56 8.02
N THR A 211 -0.20 -4.86 9.14
CA THR A 211 -1.47 -4.24 9.58
C THR A 211 -1.26 -2.79 9.93
N TYR A 212 -0.36 -2.46 10.86
CA TYR A 212 -0.06 -1.08 11.27
C TYR A 212 0.42 -0.21 10.11
N ALA A 213 1.30 -0.73 9.24
CA ALA A 213 1.85 0.08 8.16
C ALA A 213 0.82 0.36 7.04
N PRO A 214 0.09 -0.64 6.51
CA PRO A 214 -1.04 -0.42 5.60
C PRO A 214 -2.11 0.53 6.16
N PHE A 215 -2.44 0.35 7.44
CA PHE A 215 -3.36 1.22 8.17
C PHE A 215 -2.86 2.66 8.25
N GLY A 216 -1.57 2.86 8.56
CA GLY A 216 -0.94 4.17 8.57
C GLY A 216 -0.95 4.84 7.20
N VAL A 217 -0.65 4.11 6.12
CA VAL A 217 -0.75 4.62 4.74
C VAL A 217 -2.18 5.08 4.42
N ALA A 218 -3.19 4.27 4.79
CA ALA A 218 -4.59 4.63 4.60
C ALA A 218 -5.00 5.86 5.41
N ALA A 219 -4.54 5.98 6.66
CA ALA A 219 -4.80 7.13 7.49
C ALA A 219 -4.18 8.42 6.92
N ILE A 220 -2.95 8.36 6.37
CA ILE A 220 -2.32 9.51 5.68
C ILE A 220 -3.14 9.94 4.46
N ALA A 221 -3.69 8.99 3.70
CA ALA A 221 -4.53 9.28 2.54
C ALA A 221 -5.81 10.05 2.92
N LEU A 222 -6.29 9.91 4.16
CA LEU A 222 -7.48 10.58 4.69
C LEU A 222 -7.17 11.84 5.51
N LYS A 223 -5.89 12.21 5.66
CA LYS A 223 -5.52 13.36 6.48
C LYS A 223 -6.18 14.64 5.96
N GLY A 224 -6.83 15.38 6.86
CA GLY A 224 -7.57 16.60 6.51
C GLY A 224 -8.99 16.36 5.97
N GLU A 225 -9.34 15.10 5.69
CA GLU A 225 -10.68 14.71 5.19
C GLU A 225 -11.49 13.92 6.20
N TYR A 226 -10.83 13.21 7.14
CA TYR A 226 -11.49 12.42 8.17
C TYR A 226 -10.99 12.77 9.58
N PRO A 227 -11.89 13.04 10.56
CA PRO A 227 -11.49 13.52 11.89
C PRO A 227 -10.53 12.59 12.65
N LYS A 228 -10.68 11.26 12.51
CA LYS A 228 -9.83 10.27 13.20
C LYS A 228 -8.49 10.00 12.51
N ALA A 229 -8.25 10.56 11.32
CA ALA A 229 -7.04 10.27 10.55
C ALA A 229 -5.76 10.56 11.36
N ASP A 230 -5.70 11.66 12.10
CA ASP A 230 -4.51 12.02 12.89
C ASP A 230 -4.25 11.04 14.04
N GLU A 231 -5.30 10.53 14.69
CA GLU A 231 -5.16 9.51 15.73
C GLU A 231 -4.60 8.20 15.17
N TRP A 232 -5.10 7.78 14.02
CA TRP A 232 -4.66 6.57 13.31
C TRP A 232 -3.22 6.69 12.80
N ILE A 233 -2.84 7.86 12.28
CA ILE A 233 -1.45 8.15 11.86
C ILE A 233 -0.53 8.01 13.06
N ARG A 234 -0.89 8.59 14.22
CA ARG A 234 -0.10 8.48 15.45
C ARG A 234 0.06 7.03 15.91
N LEU A 235 -1.02 6.25 15.91
CA LEU A 235 -0.97 4.82 16.27
C LEU A 235 0.02 4.04 15.38
N ALA A 236 -0.03 4.26 14.06
CA ALA A 236 0.92 3.63 13.13
C ALA A 236 2.36 4.12 13.35
N ARG A 237 2.55 5.43 13.55
CA ARG A 237 3.85 6.04 13.83
C ARG A 237 4.48 5.51 15.10
N GLU A 238 3.71 5.18 16.13
CA GLU A 238 4.25 4.59 17.36
C GLU A 238 4.52 3.09 17.20
N SER A 239 3.65 2.38 16.48
CA SER A 239 3.67 0.91 16.44
C SER A 239 4.64 0.33 15.43
N VAL A 240 4.83 0.97 14.27
CA VAL A 240 5.73 0.45 13.22
C VAL A 240 7.20 0.51 13.65
N PRO A 241 7.73 1.63 14.17
CA PRO A 241 9.09 1.67 14.71
C PRO A 241 9.28 0.73 15.90
N ALA A 242 8.29 0.64 16.79
CA ALA A 242 8.34 -0.31 17.90
C ALA A 242 8.39 -1.78 17.45
N TRP A 243 7.83 -2.11 16.28
CA TRP A 243 8.02 -3.41 15.65
C TRP A 243 9.45 -3.57 15.11
N VAL A 244 9.98 -2.59 14.39
CA VAL A 244 11.37 -2.63 13.89
C VAL A 244 12.35 -2.88 15.04
N ASP A 245 12.20 -2.14 16.14
CA ASP A 245 13.08 -2.26 17.30
C ASP A 245 12.97 -3.62 18.00
N CYS A 246 11.75 -4.18 18.06
CA CYS A 246 11.46 -5.41 18.81
C CYS A 246 11.67 -6.69 17.99
N ALA A 247 11.42 -6.63 16.69
CA ALA A 247 11.30 -7.80 15.83
C ALA A 247 12.56 -8.06 15.00
N LEU A 248 13.28 -7.01 14.62
CA LEU A 248 14.56 -7.13 13.93
C LEU A 248 15.69 -7.18 14.96
N ASP A 249 16.66 -8.07 14.73
CA ASP A 249 17.94 -8.04 15.43
C ASP A 249 18.80 -6.86 14.95
N ASP A 250 19.99 -6.73 15.53
CA ASP A 250 20.89 -5.61 15.25
C ASP A 250 21.51 -5.67 13.85
N ASP A 251 21.40 -6.80 13.15
CA ASP A 251 21.83 -7.00 11.76
C ASP A 251 20.64 -6.89 10.76
N GLY A 252 19.45 -6.52 11.23
CA GLY A 252 18.23 -6.43 10.41
C GLY A 252 17.55 -7.78 10.13
N GLY A 253 17.99 -8.85 10.80
CA GLY A 253 17.40 -10.18 10.75
C GLY A 253 16.06 -10.23 11.49
N PHE A 254 15.02 -10.73 10.83
CA PHE A 254 13.71 -10.96 11.45
C PHE A 254 13.60 -12.43 11.92
N TYR A 255 13.28 -12.72 13.17
CA TYR A 255 13.35 -14.10 13.71
C TYR A 255 12.37 -15.12 13.07
N TYR A 256 11.31 -14.68 12.37
CA TYR A 256 10.49 -15.54 11.52
C TYR A 256 11.18 -15.88 10.17
N SER A 257 12.46 -15.53 10.00
CA SER A 257 13.30 -15.74 8.81
C SER A 257 13.59 -17.19 8.45
N SER A 258 13.01 -18.18 9.17
CA SER A 258 12.88 -19.53 8.61
C SER A 258 12.19 -19.52 7.24
N GLU A 259 11.52 -18.41 6.89
CA GLU A 259 11.08 -18.11 5.54
C GLU A 259 11.45 -16.66 5.18
N ALA A 260 12.55 -16.45 4.43
CA ALA A 260 13.01 -15.12 3.98
C ALA A 260 11.90 -14.25 3.35
N CYS A 261 10.86 -14.88 2.81
CA CYS A 261 9.68 -14.22 2.26
C CYS A 261 8.90 -13.37 3.29
N TYR A 262 8.89 -13.73 4.58
CA TYR A 262 8.21 -12.91 5.60
C TYR A 262 8.95 -11.62 5.90
N ASN A 263 10.29 -11.62 5.83
CA ASN A 263 11.08 -10.41 6.03
C ASN A 263 10.84 -9.43 4.87
N THR A 264 10.95 -9.91 3.62
CA THR A 264 10.64 -9.10 2.43
C THR A 264 9.22 -8.55 2.46
N LEU A 265 8.24 -9.38 2.83
CA LEU A 265 6.85 -8.97 2.95
C LEU A 265 6.67 -7.87 4.01
N ALA A 266 7.26 -8.03 5.19
CA ALA A 266 7.18 -7.05 6.27
C ALA A 266 7.83 -5.71 5.87
N LEU A 267 9.04 -5.74 5.32
CA LEU A 267 9.79 -4.55 4.91
C LEU A 267 9.05 -3.75 3.82
N ASN A 268 8.39 -4.42 2.88
CA ASN A 268 7.59 -3.74 1.86
C ASN A 268 6.50 -2.84 2.47
N TYR A 269 5.84 -3.30 3.54
CA TYR A 269 4.82 -2.50 4.24
C TYR A 269 5.43 -1.38 5.08
N VAL A 270 6.50 -1.69 5.83
CA VAL A 270 7.20 -0.72 6.68
C VAL A 270 7.71 0.45 5.82
N LEU A 271 8.42 0.15 4.73
CA LEU A 271 8.96 1.16 3.82
C LEU A 271 7.85 1.99 3.17
N GLY A 272 6.74 1.34 2.77
CA GLY A 272 5.58 2.06 2.23
C GLY A 272 5.03 3.10 3.20
N PHE A 273 4.88 2.75 4.48
CA PHE A 273 4.46 3.71 5.51
C PHE A 273 5.53 4.78 5.78
N TYR A 274 6.81 4.42 5.91
CA TYR A 274 7.88 5.36 6.20
C TYR A 274 8.07 6.40 5.08
N ILE A 275 7.96 6.00 3.82
CA ILE A 275 7.99 6.93 2.68
C ILE A 275 6.81 7.90 2.78
N ALA A 276 5.59 7.41 2.98
CA ALA A 276 4.41 8.25 3.08
C ALA A 276 4.47 9.21 4.28
N TYR A 277 4.92 8.71 5.42
CA TYR A 277 5.03 9.49 6.64
C TYR A 277 6.13 10.56 6.54
N ARG A 278 7.31 10.21 6.01
CA ARG A 278 8.39 11.17 5.76
C ARG A 278 7.97 12.25 4.79
N ARG A 279 7.25 11.88 3.73
CA ARG A 279 6.68 12.88 2.82
C ARG A 279 5.74 13.80 3.57
N LEU A 280 4.79 13.27 4.33
CA LEU A 280 3.81 14.05 5.07
C LEU A 280 4.43 15.00 6.11
N THR A 281 5.47 14.57 6.83
CA THR A 281 5.95 15.25 8.05
C THR A 281 7.36 15.80 7.95
N GLY A 282 8.16 15.33 6.99
CA GLY A 282 9.60 15.56 6.91
C GLY A 282 10.44 14.60 7.78
N GLU A 283 9.83 13.87 8.71
CA GLU A 283 10.52 12.98 9.66
C GLU A 283 10.94 11.67 8.99
N ASN A 284 12.23 11.32 9.08
CA ASN A 284 12.78 10.10 8.49
C ASN A 284 12.79 8.94 9.50
N LEU A 285 11.78 8.05 9.43
CA LEU A 285 11.71 6.86 10.31
C LEU A 285 12.62 5.72 9.87
N CYS A 286 13.21 5.80 8.66
CA CYS A 286 14.17 4.80 8.19
C CYS A 286 15.56 4.96 8.84
N ASP A 287 15.80 6.02 9.63
CA ASP A 287 17.10 6.30 10.24
C ASP A 287 17.33 5.44 11.49
N THR A 288 17.55 4.15 11.28
CA THR A 288 17.82 3.15 12.32
C THR A 288 18.82 2.13 11.79
N PRO A 289 19.79 1.64 12.60
CA PRO A 289 20.78 0.66 12.14
C PRO A 289 20.18 -0.68 11.71
N LYS A 290 18.91 -0.94 12.04
CA LYS A 290 18.21 -2.20 11.73
C LYS A 290 17.60 -2.25 10.31
N LEU A 291 17.65 -1.14 9.54
CA LEU A 291 17.08 -0.99 8.19
C LEU A 291 18.10 -0.41 7.22
#